data_AF-A0A4R0VHC8-F1
#
_entry.id   AF-A0A4R0VHC8-F1
#
_cell.length_a   1.000
_cell.length_b   1.000
_cell.length_c   1.000
_cell.angle_alpha   90.00
_cell.angle_beta   90.00
_cell.angle_gamma   90.00
#
_symmetry.space_group_name_H-M   'P 1'
#
loop_
_entity.id
_entity.type
_entity.pdbx_description
1 polymer ?
#
loop_
_entity_poly.entity_id
_entity_poly.type
_entity_poly.pdbx_seq_one_letter_code
_entity_poly.pdbx_strand_id
1 'polypeptide(L)'
;MGSTAITGGKYDASRSPAENAKLMRADIKALQKNGQLPKDWKIGVRTSTGSASWRARFTIQLPEGESSTYVPTHAEYMAADSEDRIIGPEHRAGRGIIEAHGGSASSDEWDETARRINQKIQNNEQLTVEEQACVIETPKVRNAKKLCQQVGDQYTYQNNNAMVDYFNTDGYVTVQAVTGIKKPENNE
;
A
#
# COMPACT_ATOMS: atom_id res chain seq x y z
N MET A 1 15.16 -0.78 -13.19
CA MET A 1 15.71 -1.25 -11.90
C MET A 1 15.07 -2.58 -11.59
N GLY A 2 15.88 -3.63 -11.37
CA GLY A 2 15.42 -5.02 -11.33
C GLY A 2 14.53 -5.31 -10.13
N SER A 3 13.25 -5.59 -10.37
CA SER A 3 12.36 -6.27 -9.44
C SER A 3 12.92 -7.66 -9.16
N THR A 4 13.57 -7.88 -8.02
CA THR A 4 13.77 -9.24 -7.49
C THR A 4 12.39 -9.84 -7.24
N ALA A 5 11.89 -10.58 -8.23
CA ALA A 5 10.77 -11.48 -8.04
C ALA A 5 11.18 -12.45 -6.93
N ILE A 6 10.43 -12.47 -5.83
CA ILE A 6 10.64 -13.49 -4.82
C ILE A 6 10.09 -14.79 -5.41
N THR A 7 10.99 -15.64 -5.91
CA THR A 7 10.66 -16.88 -6.62
C THR A 7 10.43 -18.05 -5.67
N GLY A 8 9.32 -18.77 -5.85
CA GLY A 8 8.99 -20.04 -5.18
C GLY A 8 7.97 -19.93 -4.03
N GLY A 9 7.03 -20.87 -3.96
CA GLY A 9 6.08 -20.99 -2.85
C GLY A 9 6.74 -21.55 -1.60
N LYS A 10 6.69 -20.82 -0.49
CA LYS A 10 7.17 -21.19 0.85
C LYS A 10 6.09 -21.85 1.73
N TYR A 11 4.86 -21.96 1.21
CA TYR A 11 3.75 -22.61 1.90
C TYR A 11 4.08 -24.05 2.25
N ASP A 12 3.68 -24.44 3.46
CA ASP A 12 3.86 -25.77 4.00
C ASP A 12 2.63 -26.08 4.85
N ALA A 13 1.82 -27.03 4.39
CA ALA A 13 0.56 -27.41 5.03
C ALA A 13 0.76 -28.05 6.41
N SER A 14 1.98 -28.51 6.73
CA SER A 14 2.31 -29.04 8.06
C SER A 14 2.56 -27.94 9.11
N ARG A 15 2.79 -26.70 8.67
CA ARG A 15 3.08 -25.57 9.57
C ARG A 15 1.80 -24.96 10.12
N SER A 16 1.85 -24.60 11.39
CA SER A 16 0.82 -23.79 12.00
C SER A 16 0.77 -22.38 11.37
N PRO A 17 -0.38 -21.71 11.38
CA PRO A 17 -0.49 -20.32 10.94
C PRO A 17 0.49 -19.38 11.67
N ALA A 18 0.77 -19.66 12.95
CA ALA A 18 1.72 -18.88 13.74
C ALA A 18 3.16 -18.99 13.23
N GLU A 19 3.57 -20.19 12.79
CA GLU A 19 4.89 -20.42 12.18
C GLU A 19 5.01 -19.74 10.83
N ASN A 20 3.98 -19.83 9.97
CA ASN A 20 3.95 -19.09 8.71
C ASN A 20 4.07 -17.58 8.93
N ALA A 21 3.34 -17.02 9.90
CA ALA A 21 3.47 -15.60 10.24
C ALA A 21 4.85 -15.24 10.81
N LYS A 22 5.52 -16.15 11.54
CA LYS A 22 6.90 -15.93 12.01
C LYS A 22 7.88 -15.86 10.83
N LEU A 23 7.75 -16.74 9.85
CA LEU A 23 8.59 -16.77 8.66
C LEU A 23 8.34 -15.54 7.77
N MET A 24 7.09 -15.13 7.57
CA MET A 24 6.77 -13.86 6.89
C MET A 24 7.43 -12.65 7.55
N ARG A 25 7.40 -12.57 8.89
CA ARG A 25 8.09 -11.47 9.60
C ARG A 25 9.60 -11.51 9.37
N ALA A 26 10.19 -12.70 9.23
CA ALA A 26 11.61 -12.83 8.89
C ALA A 26 11.90 -12.37 7.46
N ASP A 27 11.05 -12.69 6.49
CA ASP A 27 11.16 -12.22 5.11
C ASP A 27 11.02 -10.69 5.04
N ILE A 28 10.04 -10.09 5.72
CA ILE A 28 9.92 -8.63 5.83
C ILE A 28 11.18 -8.00 6.42
N LYS A 29 11.76 -8.59 7.48
CA LYS A 29 13.03 -8.12 8.04
C LYS A 29 14.19 -8.23 7.04
N ALA A 30 14.21 -9.25 6.19
CA ALA A 30 15.20 -9.38 5.14
C ALA A 30 15.03 -8.28 4.07
N LEU A 31 13.80 -7.97 3.67
CA LEU A 31 13.47 -6.85 2.78
C LEU A 31 13.84 -5.48 3.39
N GLN A 32 13.77 -5.33 4.71
CA GLN A 32 14.26 -4.12 5.38
C GLN A 32 15.80 -4.08 5.43
N LYS A 33 16.44 -5.23 5.65
CA LYS A 33 17.91 -5.33 5.70
C LYS A 33 18.55 -5.04 4.34
N ASN A 34 17.94 -5.51 3.25
CA ASN A 34 18.43 -5.33 1.88
C ASN A 34 18.04 -3.97 1.26
N GLY A 35 17.27 -3.14 1.97
CA GLY A 35 16.88 -1.79 1.53
C GLY A 35 15.67 -1.73 0.59
N GLN A 36 14.96 -2.84 0.37
CA GLN A 36 13.73 -2.87 -0.45
C GLN A 36 12.52 -2.30 0.30
N LEU A 37 12.50 -2.45 1.62
CA LEU A 37 11.55 -1.79 2.52
C LEU A 37 12.28 -0.80 3.43
N PRO A 38 11.68 0.36 3.75
CA PRO A 38 12.26 1.28 4.73
C PRO A 38 12.41 0.62 6.12
N LYS A 39 13.56 0.86 6.76
CA LYS A 39 13.92 0.23 8.04
C LYS A 39 13.18 0.83 9.24
N ASP A 40 12.77 2.08 9.12
CA ASP A 40 12.02 2.87 10.09
C ASP A 40 10.51 2.59 10.05
N TRP A 41 10.00 1.98 8.99
CA TRP A 41 8.61 1.55 8.89
C TRP A 41 8.34 0.33 9.78
N LYS A 42 7.26 0.40 10.58
CA LYS A 42 6.86 -0.71 11.46
C LYS A 42 5.86 -1.60 10.73
N ILE A 43 6.31 -2.78 10.32
CA ILE A 43 5.46 -3.73 9.58
C ILE A 43 5.10 -4.92 10.49
N GLY A 44 3.83 -4.96 10.89
CA GLY A 44 3.24 -6.06 11.66
C GLY A 44 2.64 -7.12 10.76
N VAL A 45 2.75 -8.38 11.16
CA VAL A 45 2.01 -9.51 10.57
C VAL A 45 1.21 -10.16 11.68
N ARG A 46 -0.10 -10.34 11.48
CA ARG A 46 -0.99 -11.04 12.41
C ARG A 46 -1.78 -12.10 11.70
N THR A 47 -1.99 -13.23 12.36
CA THR A 47 -2.93 -14.25 11.91
C THR A 47 -4.34 -13.86 12.33
N SER A 48 -5.33 -14.13 11.47
CA SER A 48 -6.74 -14.02 11.82
C SER A 48 -7.34 -15.42 11.85
N THR A 49 -7.84 -15.86 13.00
CA THR A 49 -8.22 -17.25 13.28
C THR A 49 -9.72 -17.54 13.08
N GLY A 50 -10.38 -16.81 12.18
CA GLY A 50 -11.84 -16.83 12.03
C GLY A 50 -12.39 -17.69 10.88
N SER A 51 -11.56 -18.40 10.12
CA SER A 51 -11.99 -19.14 8.92
C SER A 51 -11.35 -20.53 8.83
N ALA A 52 -11.99 -21.43 8.06
CA ALA A 52 -11.45 -22.74 7.70
C ALA A 52 -10.11 -22.66 6.93
N SER A 53 -9.81 -21.50 6.33
CA SER A 53 -8.51 -21.15 5.76
C SER A 53 -7.70 -20.26 6.70
N TRP A 54 -6.37 -20.39 6.68
CA TRP A 54 -5.49 -19.48 7.43
C TRP A 54 -5.48 -18.09 6.77
N ARG A 55 -5.32 -17.03 7.56
CA ARG A 55 -5.30 -15.64 7.05
C ARG A 55 -4.19 -14.84 7.69
N ALA A 56 -3.43 -14.10 6.88
CA ALA A 56 -2.43 -13.14 7.34
C ALA A 56 -2.88 -11.70 7.03
N ARG A 57 -2.75 -10.83 8.05
CA ARG A 57 -2.93 -9.38 7.91
C ARG A 57 -1.59 -8.70 8.11
N PHE A 58 -1.16 -7.96 7.10
CA PHE A 58 -0.03 -7.03 7.20
C PHE A 58 -0.54 -5.65 7.61
N THR A 59 0.11 -5.03 8.57
CA THR A 59 -0.10 -3.64 8.97
C THR A 59 1.20 -2.89 8.80
N ILE A 60 1.23 -1.92 7.90
CA ILE A 60 2.37 -1.03 7.69
C ILE A 60 2.07 0.27 8.44
N GLN A 61 2.85 0.55 9.48
CA GLN A 61 2.79 1.80 10.20
C GLN A 61 3.95 2.70 9.76
N LEU A 62 3.57 3.88 9.24
CA LEU A 62 4.51 4.89 8.77
C LEU A 62 5.12 5.69 9.94
N PRO A 63 6.35 6.21 9.78
CA PRO A 63 6.95 7.19 10.67
C PRO A 63 6.07 8.42 10.87
N GLU A 64 6.27 9.12 11.98
CA GLU A 64 5.60 10.39 12.22
C GLU A 64 5.99 11.42 11.14
N GLY A 65 5.00 12.16 10.65
CA GLY A 65 5.17 13.13 9.57
C GLY A 65 5.18 12.52 8.15
N GLU A 66 5.25 11.19 7.99
CA GLU A 66 5.11 10.56 6.67
C GLU A 66 3.64 10.26 6.38
N SER A 67 3.11 10.85 5.31
CA SER A 67 1.76 10.58 4.85
C SER A 67 1.69 9.30 4.02
N SER A 68 0.60 8.56 4.18
CA SER A 68 0.30 7.41 3.33
C SER A 68 -0.26 7.81 1.96
N THR A 69 -0.73 9.04 1.84
CA THR A 69 -1.38 9.58 0.66
C THR A 69 -0.89 10.99 0.33
N TYR A 70 -1.08 11.38 -0.93
CA TYR A 70 -0.70 12.69 -1.44
C TYR A 70 -1.48 13.01 -2.72
N VAL A 71 -1.36 14.25 -3.18
CA VAL A 71 -1.70 14.67 -4.54
C VAL A 71 -0.40 14.87 -5.30
N PRO A 72 -0.20 14.21 -6.45
CA PRO A 72 1.03 14.34 -7.24
C PRO A 72 1.13 15.74 -7.85
N THR A 73 2.34 16.28 -7.90
CA THR A 73 2.68 17.42 -8.77
C THR A 73 2.51 17.04 -10.24
N HIS A 74 2.43 18.03 -11.11
CA HIS A 74 2.34 17.80 -12.54
C HIS A 74 3.57 17.02 -13.05
N ALA A 75 4.76 17.32 -12.53
CA ALA A 75 5.98 16.62 -12.87
C ALA A 75 5.96 15.14 -12.44
N GLU A 76 5.51 14.85 -11.21
CA GLU A 76 5.36 13.46 -10.72
C GLU A 76 4.31 12.68 -11.53
N TYR A 77 3.19 13.33 -11.85
CA TYR A 77 2.18 12.74 -12.73
C TYR A 77 2.80 12.38 -14.09
N MET A 78 3.53 13.29 -14.72
CA MET A 78 4.16 13.06 -16.04
C MET A 78 5.28 12.02 -16.01
N ALA A 79 5.97 11.87 -14.88
CA ALA A 79 7.00 10.87 -14.67
C ALA A 79 6.43 9.46 -14.37
N ALA A 80 5.14 9.35 -14.04
CA ALA A 80 4.51 8.07 -13.78
C ALA A 80 4.40 7.20 -15.03
N ASP A 81 4.37 5.89 -14.81
CA ASP A 81 4.20 4.90 -15.86
C ASP A 81 2.94 5.20 -16.68
N SER A 82 2.99 4.93 -17.99
CA SER A 82 1.88 5.26 -18.89
C SER A 82 0.59 4.55 -18.49
N GLU A 83 0.66 3.32 -17.99
CA GLU A 83 -0.51 2.57 -17.51
C GLU A 83 -1.13 3.26 -16.28
N ASP A 84 -0.30 3.72 -15.34
CA ASP A 84 -0.73 4.44 -14.14
C ASP A 84 -1.46 5.75 -14.50
N ARG A 85 -1.02 6.43 -15.56
CA ARG A 85 -1.66 7.65 -16.10
C ARG A 85 -2.94 7.41 -16.92
N ILE A 86 -3.16 6.20 -17.44
CA ILE A 86 -4.34 5.90 -18.28
C ILE A 86 -5.46 5.28 -17.46
N ILE A 87 -5.15 4.35 -16.56
CA ILE A 87 -6.14 3.61 -15.77
C ILE A 87 -5.79 3.49 -14.27
N GLY A 88 -4.59 3.90 -13.87
CA GLY A 88 -4.13 3.76 -12.49
C GLY A 88 -4.47 4.94 -11.57
N PRO A 89 -3.88 4.96 -10.37
CA PRO A 89 -4.12 6.01 -9.38
C PRO A 89 -3.82 7.40 -9.92
N GLU A 90 -2.73 7.56 -10.66
CA GLU A 90 -2.29 8.82 -11.23
C GLU A 90 -3.33 9.38 -12.20
N HIS A 91 -3.95 8.53 -13.04
CA HIS A 91 -5.09 8.92 -13.88
C HIS A 91 -6.21 9.56 -13.06
N ARG A 92 -6.61 8.91 -11.97
CA ARG A 92 -7.67 9.41 -11.08
C ARG A 92 -7.30 10.77 -10.48
N ALA A 93 -6.08 10.88 -9.94
CA ALA A 93 -5.60 12.13 -9.36
C ALA A 93 -5.63 13.27 -10.39
N GLY A 94 -5.08 13.01 -11.57
CA GLY A 94 -5.03 13.99 -12.65
C GLY A 94 -6.41 14.40 -13.14
N ARG A 95 -7.33 13.44 -13.29
CA ARG A 95 -8.73 13.72 -13.63
C ARG A 95 -9.39 14.62 -12.58
N GLY A 96 -9.20 14.33 -11.28
CA GLY A 96 -9.76 15.15 -10.21
C GLY A 96 -9.29 16.61 -10.26
N ILE A 97 -8.00 16.82 -10.53
CA ILE A 97 -7.43 18.17 -10.67
C ILE A 97 -7.99 18.86 -11.91
N ILE A 98 -8.03 18.18 -13.06
CA ILE A 98 -8.54 18.73 -14.33
C ILE A 98 -10.02 19.13 -14.19
N GLU A 99 -10.83 18.30 -13.53
CA GLU A 99 -12.25 18.58 -13.28
C GLU A 99 -12.45 19.75 -12.31
N ALA A 100 -11.59 19.88 -11.29
CA ALA A 100 -11.61 21.01 -10.36
C ALA A 100 -11.34 22.35 -11.05
N HIS A 101 -10.66 22.34 -12.20
CA HIS A 101 -10.38 23.52 -13.03
C HIS A 101 -11.26 23.61 -14.29
N GLY A 102 -12.40 22.92 -14.31
CA GLY A 102 -13.39 23.07 -15.39
C GLY A 102 -13.03 22.35 -16.70
N GLY A 103 -12.18 21.33 -16.64
CA GLY A 103 -11.84 20.46 -17.77
C GLY A 103 -10.44 20.67 -18.34
N SER A 104 -9.67 21.63 -17.81
CA SER A 104 -8.25 21.81 -18.12
C SER A 104 -7.55 22.50 -16.97
N ALA A 105 -6.30 22.12 -16.69
CA ALA A 105 -5.45 22.81 -15.71
C ALA A 105 -4.07 23.03 -16.33
N SER A 106 -3.51 24.23 -16.16
CA SER A 106 -2.09 24.49 -16.40
C SER A 106 -1.23 23.76 -15.36
N SER A 107 0.08 23.63 -15.64
CA SER A 107 1.03 23.05 -14.68
C SER A 107 1.06 23.81 -13.35
N ASP A 108 0.95 25.14 -13.40
CA ASP A 108 1.01 25.99 -12.21
C ASP A 108 -0.26 25.84 -11.35
N GLU A 109 -1.43 25.79 -12.01
CA GLU A 109 -2.71 25.52 -11.33
C GLU A 109 -2.74 24.13 -10.69
N TRP A 110 -2.17 23.14 -11.39
CA TRP A 110 -2.03 21.78 -10.88
C TRP A 110 -1.14 21.76 -9.64
N ASP A 111 0.06 22.32 -9.73
CA ASP A 111 1.04 22.30 -8.65
C ASP A 111 0.55 23.10 -7.43
N GLU A 112 -0.14 24.22 -7.64
CA GLU A 112 -0.78 24.96 -6.54
C GLU A 112 -1.90 24.15 -5.88
N THR A 113 -2.70 23.44 -6.66
CA THR A 113 -3.75 22.55 -6.14
C THR A 113 -3.15 21.41 -5.33
N ALA A 114 -2.13 20.74 -5.87
CA ALA A 114 -1.40 19.68 -5.19
C ALA A 114 -0.78 20.19 -3.89
N ARG A 115 -0.10 21.34 -3.91
CA ARG A 115 0.51 21.97 -2.74
C ARG A 115 -0.52 22.25 -1.65
N ARG A 116 -1.65 22.88 -1.99
CA ARG A 116 -2.73 23.21 -1.05
C ARG A 116 -3.31 21.96 -0.40
N ILE A 117 -3.63 20.93 -1.19
CA ILE A 117 -4.22 19.69 -0.66
C ILE A 117 -3.19 18.91 0.17
N ASN A 118 -1.94 18.83 -0.29
CA ASN A 118 -0.88 18.18 0.48
C ASN A 118 -0.62 18.85 1.83
N GLN A 119 -0.72 20.18 1.90
CA GLN A 119 -0.64 20.92 3.17
C GLN A 119 -1.78 20.54 4.12
N LYS A 120 -3.01 20.44 3.60
CA LYS A 120 -4.16 19.95 4.39
C LYS A 120 -3.96 18.52 4.90
N ILE A 121 -3.45 17.62 4.05
CA ILE A 121 -3.12 16.23 4.43
C ILE A 121 -2.10 16.21 5.57
N GLN A 122 -1.04 17.01 5.46
CA GLN A 122 0.00 17.11 6.50
C GLN A 122 -0.55 17.65 7.83
N ASN A 123 -1.47 18.62 7.77
CA ASN A 123 -2.12 19.20 8.94
C ASN A 123 -3.26 18.35 9.49
N ASN A 124 -3.56 17.19 8.87
CA ASN A 124 -4.71 16.35 9.20
C ASN A 124 -6.05 17.11 9.17
N GLU A 125 -6.18 18.03 8.20
CA GLU A 125 -7.39 18.79 7.93
C GLU A 125 -8.39 17.95 7.12
N GLN A 126 -9.69 18.25 7.28
CA GLN A 126 -10.74 17.60 6.50
C GLN A 126 -10.69 18.07 5.04
N LEU A 127 -10.63 17.11 4.12
CA LEU A 127 -10.69 17.37 2.68
C LEU A 127 -12.14 17.41 2.19
N THR A 128 -12.41 18.22 1.17
CA THR A 128 -13.70 18.15 0.45
C THR A 128 -13.78 16.88 -0.41
N VAL A 129 -14.96 16.59 -0.96
CA VAL A 129 -15.16 15.44 -1.85
C VAL A 129 -14.30 15.56 -3.11
N GLU A 130 -14.20 16.77 -3.66
CA GLU A 130 -13.41 17.09 -4.84
C GLU A 130 -11.91 16.94 -4.55
N GLU A 131 -11.46 17.44 -3.40
CA GLU A 131 -10.06 17.29 -2.96
C GLU A 131 -9.73 15.81 -2.75
N GLN A 132 -10.63 15.04 -2.14
CA GLN A 132 -10.46 13.61 -1.92
C GLN A 132 -10.39 12.80 -3.22
N ALA A 133 -10.99 13.29 -4.31
CA ALA A 133 -10.89 12.67 -5.63
C ALA A 133 -9.46 12.75 -6.20
N CYS A 134 -8.69 13.75 -5.80
CA CYS A 134 -7.31 14.01 -6.24
C CYS A 134 -6.27 13.18 -5.48
N VAL A 135 -6.64 12.60 -4.33
CA VAL A 135 -5.70 11.95 -3.41
C VAL A 135 -5.44 10.49 -3.79
N ILE A 136 -4.16 10.13 -3.83
CA ILE A 136 -3.68 8.77 -4.11
C ILE A 136 -2.67 8.31 -3.07
N GLU A 137 -2.40 7.01 -3.01
CA GLU A 137 -1.35 6.46 -2.16
C GLU A 137 0.03 6.86 -2.69
N THR A 138 0.96 7.15 -1.78
CA THR A 138 2.33 7.48 -2.19
C THR A 138 2.99 6.28 -2.88
N PRO A 139 3.89 6.49 -3.85
CA PRO A 139 4.60 5.39 -4.53
C PRO A 139 5.33 4.47 -3.56
N LYS A 140 5.90 5.01 -2.48
CA LYS A 140 6.54 4.23 -1.41
C LYS A 140 5.57 3.27 -0.74
N VAL A 141 4.38 3.74 -0.38
CA VAL A 141 3.34 2.91 0.25
C VAL A 141 2.84 1.84 -0.71
N ARG A 142 2.56 2.21 -1.97
CA ARG A 142 2.15 1.25 -3.01
C ARG A 142 3.19 0.14 -3.17
N ASN A 143 4.47 0.50 -3.27
CA ASN A 143 5.57 -0.46 -3.38
C ASN A 143 5.68 -1.35 -2.13
N ALA A 144 5.61 -0.78 -0.93
CA ALA A 144 5.67 -1.55 0.30
C ALA A 144 4.50 -2.54 0.43
N LYS A 145 3.29 -2.12 0.04
CA LYS A 145 2.11 -3.00 -0.01
C LYS A 145 2.32 -4.14 -0.98
N LYS A 146 2.82 -3.86 -2.19
CA LYS A 146 3.14 -4.87 -3.21
C LYS A 146 4.15 -5.89 -2.69
N LEU A 147 5.23 -5.44 -2.05
CA LEU A 147 6.22 -6.33 -1.46
C LEU A 147 5.65 -7.17 -0.30
N CYS A 148 4.83 -6.58 0.58
CA CYS A 148 4.16 -7.33 1.64
C CYS A 148 3.19 -8.38 1.08
N GLN A 149 2.47 -8.03 0.01
CA GLN A 149 1.59 -8.95 -0.70
C GLN A 149 2.39 -10.11 -1.31
N GLN A 150 3.49 -9.83 -2.01
CA GLN A 150 4.39 -10.85 -2.56
C GLN A 150 4.98 -11.77 -1.49
N VAL A 151 5.31 -11.23 -0.31
CA VAL A 151 5.72 -12.05 0.85
C VAL A 151 4.55 -12.94 1.28
N GLY A 152 3.36 -12.37 1.46
CA GLY A 152 2.18 -13.13 1.85
C GLY A 152 1.86 -14.26 0.88
N ASP A 153 1.87 -13.97 -0.42
CA ASP A 153 1.53 -14.90 -1.51
C ASP A 153 2.44 -16.13 -1.54
N GLN A 154 3.72 -16.00 -1.16
CA GLN A 154 4.63 -17.15 -1.03
C GLN A 154 4.14 -18.17 -0.03
N TYR A 155 3.41 -17.76 1.00
CA TYR A 155 2.87 -18.67 2.01
C TYR A 155 1.44 -19.07 1.71
N THR A 156 0.84 -18.65 0.58
CA THR A 156 -0.48 -19.14 0.15
C THR A 156 -0.33 -20.34 -0.76
N TYR A 157 -1.26 -21.28 -0.68
CA TYR A 157 -1.30 -22.39 -1.63
C TYR A 157 -1.82 -21.88 -2.99
N GLN A 158 -0.96 -21.86 -4.01
CA GLN A 158 -1.36 -21.59 -5.39
C GLN A 158 -1.37 -22.89 -6.20
N ASN A 159 -2.54 -23.54 -6.31
CA ASN A 159 -2.74 -24.56 -7.33
C ASN A 159 -3.18 -23.86 -8.62
N ASN A 160 -2.22 -23.37 -9.41
CA ASN A 160 -2.48 -22.65 -10.67
C ASN A 160 -3.03 -23.52 -11.81
N ASN A 161 -3.59 -24.71 -11.53
CA ASN A 161 -3.98 -25.67 -12.56
C ASN A 161 -5.28 -26.44 -12.27
N ALA A 162 -6.30 -25.78 -11.72
CA ALA A 162 -7.64 -26.33 -11.72
C ALA A 162 -8.66 -25.24 -12.06
N MET A 163 -9.17 -25.29 -13.29
CA MET A 163 -10.56 -24.89 -13.52
C MET A 163 -11.42 -25.61 -12.47
N VAL A 164 -12.30 -24.86 -11.80
CA VAL A 164 -13.36 -25.34 -10.90
C VAL A 164 -12.88 -25.77 -9.51
N ASP A 165 -12.74 -24.81 -8.59
CA ASP A 165 -13.46 -24.82 -7.30
C ASP A 165 -13.12 -23.57 -6.47
N TYR A 166 -14.13 -22.73 -6.20
CA TYR A 166 -14.05 -21.49 -5.42
C TYR A 166 -13.76 -21.71 -3.91
N PHE A 167 -13.36 -22.92 -3.50
CA PHE A 167 -13.21 -23.34 -2.10
C PHE A 167 -11.82 -23.85 -1.72
N ASN A 168 -10.89 -24.01 -2.67
CA ASN A 168 -9.54 -24.55 -2.39
C ASN A 168 -8.45 -23.46 -2.35
N THR A 169 -8.74 -22.31 -1.73
CA THR A 169 -7.72 -21.29 -1.45
C THR A 169 -7.29 -21.37 0.02
N ASP A 170 -6.19 -22.06 0.28
CA ASP A 170 -5.56 -22.07 1.62
C ASP A 170 -4.69 -20.82 1.78
N GLY A 171 -5.32 -19.72 2.19
CA GLY A 171 -4.62 -18.50 2.56
C GLY A 171 -5.23 -17.23 1.97
N TYR A 172 -5.67 -16.32 2.85
CA TYR A 172 -5.96 -14.94 2.44
C TYR A 172 -4.92 -13.99 3.02
N VAL A 173 -4.42 -13.08 2.18
CA VAL A 173 -3.51 -12.00 2.59
C VAL A 173 -4.24 -10.68 2.44
N THR A 174 -4.17 -9.85 3.48
CA THR A 174 -4.67 -8.47 3.42
C THR A 174 -3.58 -7.53 3.90
N VAL A 175 -3.25 -6.52 3.11
CA VAL A 175 -2.24 -5.51 3.46
C VAL A 175 -2.92 -4.17 3.68
N GLN A 176 -2.72 -3.57 4.85
CA GLN A 176 -3.20 -2.24 5.18
C GLN A 176 -2.03 -1.36 5.59
N ALA A 177 -1.99 -0.13 5.06
CA ALA A 177 -1.12 0.92 5.56
C ALA A 177 -1.93 1.84 6.49
N VAL A 178 -1.33 2.22 7.61
CA VAL A 178 -1.90 3.16 8.56
C VAL A 178 -0.84 4.20 8.89
N THR A 179 -1.24 5.46 8.92
CA THR A 179 -0.39 6.51 9.50
C THR A 179 -0.28 6.23 11.00
N GLY A 180 0.91 6.43 11.58
CA GLY A 180 1.06 6.33 13.04
C GLY A 180 0.12 7.30 13.73
N ILE A 181 -0.94 6.79 14.36
CA ILE A 181 -1.87 7.62 15.14
C ILE A 181 -1.09 8.09 16.37
N LYS A 182 -1.01 9.41 16.60
CA LYS A 182 -0.52 9.97 17.86
C LYS A 182 -1.34 9.31 18.97
N LYS A 183 -0.69 8.62 19.91
CA LYS A 183 -1.39 8.20 21.14
C LYS A 183 -1.93 9.51 21.74
N PRO A 184 -3.25 9.66 22.00
CA PRO A 184 -3.71 10.84 22.70
C PRO A 184 -2.87 10.94 23.97
N GLU A 185 -2.18 12.07 24.13
CA GLU A 185 -1.62 12.42 25.42
C GLU A 185 -2.80 12.40 26.37
N ASN A 186 -2.75 11.54 27.40
CA ASN A 186 -3.73 11.60 28.46
C ASN A 186 -3.67 13.04 28.97
N ASN A 187 -4.69 13.84 28.69
CA ASN A 187 -4.91 15.05 29.45
C ASN A 187 -5.16 14.58 30.89
N GLU A 188 -4.19 14.87 31.76
CA GLU A 188 -4.29 14.68 33.21
C GLU A 188 -5.55 15.32 33.79
#